data_AF-A0A7Y5BY99-F1
#
_entry.id   AF-A0A7Y5BY99-F1
#
_cell.length_a   1.000
_cell.length_b   1.000
_cell.length_c   1.000
_cell.angle_alpha   90.00
_cell.angle_beta   90.00
_cell.angle_gamma   90.00
#
_symmetry.space_group_name_H-M   'P 1'
#
loop_
_entity.id
_entity.type
_entity.pdbx_description
1 polymer ?
#
loop_
_entity_poly.entity_id
_entity_poly.type
_entity_poly.pdbx_seq_one_letter_code
_entity_poly.pdbx_strand_id
1 'polypeptide(L)'
;MMHKRVSLLILLLFIGLASACAFRTGYQKRGVSYVYITLDEGQGYVEHPIMNMDAPSFEILNRGYAKDVLHVYYHEMTVEGADPGSFVALSELHGKDQAQVYYAGQAIPGADPASFTLIDLQWGKDAQDVYFQNRPLEACDPATFVFLAEDWQRDDQCAYRQGKKLPDADGASFVVLNYWFGKDNHHAYSHLGTIIDGADVTTFKLRQGICVVCAEDKNRCYRYEEPVACESLK
;
A
#
# COMPACT_ATOMS: atom_id res chain seq x y z
N MET A 1 20.95 19.90 -47.13
CA MET A 1 20.64 18.77 -46.22
C MET A 1 20.46 19.37 -44.81
N MET A 2 19.30 19.95 -44.46
CA MET A 2 18.04 19.28 -44.11
C MET A 2 18.25 18.10 -43.16
N HIS A 3 18.08 18.36 -41.85
CA HIS A 3 17.45 17.49 -40.83
C HIS A 3 17.82 17.95 -39.40
N LYS A 4 17.27 19.08 -38.94
CA LYS A 4 17.21 19.46 -37.51
C LYS A 4 15.84 20.05 -37.11
N ARG A 5 14.76 19.60 -37.76
CA ARG A 5 13.39 20.08 -37.48
C ARG A 5 12.37 18.93 -37.34
N VAL A 6 12.80 17.75 -36.91
CA VAL A 6 11.88 16.63 -36.65
C VAL A 6 11.71 16.33 -35.14
N SER A 7 12.55 16.90 -34.27
CA SER A 7 12.62 16.41 -32.87
C SER A 7 11.70 17.11 -31.85
N LEU A 8 10.99 18.18 -32.20
CA LEU A 8 10.11 18.88 -31.25
C LEU A 8 8.63 18.51 -31.40
N LEU A 9 8.19 18.12 -32.60
CA LEU A 9 6.80 17.68 -32.85
C LEU A 9 6.53 16.25 -32.34
N ILE A 10 7.52 15.37 -32.36
CA ILE A 10 7.37 13.99 -31.88
C ILE A 10 7.31 13.93 -30.34
N LEU A 11 8.03 14.81 -29.64
CA LEU A 11 8.00 14.88 -28.17
C LEU A 11 6.66 15.40 -27.61
N LEU A 12 5.99 16.31 -28.34
CA LEU A 12 4.64 16.79 -28.00
C LEU A 12 3.55 15.75 -28.29
N LEU A 13 3.78 14.82 -29.22
CA LEU A 13 2.87 13.72 -29.53
C LEU A 13 2.85 12.66 -28.42
N PHE A 14 3.99 12.36 -27.78
CA PHE A 14 4.04 11.38 -26.68
C PHE A 14 3.42 11.90 -25.37
N ILE A 15 3.50 13.20 -25.09
CA ILE A 15 2.84 13.79 -23.91
C ILE A 15 1.32 13.91 -24.13
N GLY A 16 0.88 14.17 -25.37
CA GLY A 16 -0.55 14.22 -25.73
C GLY A 16 -1.26 12.86 -25.70
N LEU A 17 -0.56 11.78 -26.08
CA LEU A 17 -1.12 10.41 -26.09
C LEU A 17 -1.25 9.79 -24.70
N ALA A 18 -0.29 10.02 -23.79
CA ALA A 18 -0.38 9.55 -22.41
C ALA A 18 -1.49 10.27 -21.61
N SER A 19 -1.69 11.56 -21.89
CA SER A 19 -2.76 12.37 -21.31
C SER A 19 -4.15 11.86 -21.72
N ALA A 20 -4.36 11.51 -23.00
CA ALA A 20 -5.65 11.03 -23.50
C ALA A 20 -6.08 9.65 -22.96
N CYS A 21 -5.15 8.81 -22.50
CA CYS A 21 -5.46 7.50 -21.91
C CYS A 21 -6.02 7.61 -20.47
N ALA A 22 -5.52 8.55 -19.66
CA ALA A 22 -5.94 8.71 -18.27
C ALA A 22 -7.37 9.30 -18.10
N PHE A 23 -7.91 9.93 -19.14
CA PHE A 23 -9.27 10.48 -19.14
C PHE A 23 -10.37 9.48 -19.51
N ARG A 24 -10.00 8.26 -19.92
CA ARG A 24 -10.98 7.25 -20.35
C ARG A 24 -11.28 6.17 -19.31
N THR A 25 -10.56 6.13 -18.19
CA THR A 25 -10.83 5.23 -17.07
C THR A 25 -11.58 5.93 -15.93
N GLY A 26 -12.27 5.17 -15.10
CA GLY A 26 -13.10 5.67 -13.99
C GLY A 26 -14.58 5.76 -14.34
N TYR A 27 -15.34 6.42 -13.47
CA TYR A 27 -16.78 6.61 -13.62
C TYR A 27 -17.14 7.45 -14.85
N GLN A 28 -18.08 6.96 -15.68
CA GLN A 28 -18.61 7.69 -16.82
C GLN A 28 -20.12 7.50 -16.97
N LYS A 29 -20.80 8.59 -17.35
CA LYS A 29 -22.22 8.55 -17.69
C LYS A 29 -22.46 7.86 -19.03
N ARG A 30 -23.50 7.03 -19.11
CA ARG A 30 -23.96 6.32 -20.31
C ARG A 30 -25.47 6.48 -20.43
N GLY A 31 -25.90 7.55 -21.08
CA GLY A 31 -27.32 7.91 -21.18
C GLY A 31 -27.92 8.18 -19.79
N VAL A 32 -28.84 7.32 -19.37
CA VAL A 32 -29.45 7.37 -18.03
C VAL A 32 -28.72 6.53 -16.99
N SER A 33 -27.63 5.84 -17.37
CA SER A 33 -26.86 4.99 -16.47
C SER A 33 -25.43 5.51 -16.24
N TYR A 34 -24.66 4.82 -15.41
CA TYR A 34 -23.22 5.00 -15.20
C TYR A 34 -22.48 3.67 -15.34
N VAL A 35 -21.23 3.75 -15.79
CA VAL A 35 -20.29 2.64 -15.88
C VAL A 35 -18.98 3.04 -15.21
N TYR A 36 -18.24 2.07 -14.70
CA TYR A 36 -16.84 2.24 -14.32
C TYR A 36 -15.95 1.63 -15.41
N ILE A 37 -14.99 2.39 -15.95
CA ILE A 37 -14.16 1.93 -17.07
C ILE A 37 -12.74 1.61 -16.60
N THR A 38 -12.27 0.40 -16.90
CA THR A 38 -10.89 -0.03 -16.68
C THR A 38 -10.15 -0.18 -18.01
N LEU A 39 -8.82 -0.16 -17.96
CA LEU A 39 -7.96 -0.52 -19.10
C LEU A 39 -7.33 -1.89 -18.82
N ASP A 40 -7.64 -2.86 -19.68
CA ASP A 40 -7.04 -4.18 -19.70
C ASP A 40 -6.04 -4.27 -20.87
N GLU A 41 -4.84 -4.80 -20.63
CA GLU A 41 -3.78 -4.83 -21.66
C GLU A 41 -4.14 -5.72 -22.87
N GLY A 42 -5.03 -6.71 -22.69
CA GLY A 42 -5.48 -7.61 -23.76
C GLY A 42 -6.78 -7.19 -24.42
N GLN A 43 -7.69 -6.52 -23.70
CA GLN A 43 -9.03 -6.16 -24.17
C GLN A 43 -9.22 -4.66 -24.44
N GLY A 44 -8.27 -3.81 -24.03
CA GLY A 44 -8.40 -2.37 -24.09
C GLY A 44 -9.37 -1.86 -23.02
N TYR A 45 -10.22 -0.89 -23.36
CA TYR A 45 -11.16 -0.33 -22.40
C TYR A 45 -12.33 -1.28 -22.16
N VAL A 46 -12.55 -1.63 -20.88
CA VAL A 46 -13.66 -2.49 -20.44
C VAL A 46 -14.63 -1.65 -19.62
N GLU A 47 -15.91 -1.69 -19.96
CA GLU A 47 -16.97 -1.01 -19.20
C GLU A 47 -17.62 -1.99 -18.21
N HIS A 48 -17.67 -1.59 -16.94
CA HIS A 48 -18.35 -2.31 -15.87
C HIS A 48 -19.62 -1.54 -15.48
N PRO A 49 -20.82 -2.05 -15.82
CA PRO A 49 -22.07 -1.38 -15.48
C PRO A 49 -22.28 -1.29 -13.97
N ILE A 50 -22.71 -0.13 -13.48
CA ILE A 50 -23.11 0.03 -12.09
C ILE A 50 -24.55 -0.44 -11.95
N MET A 51 -24.74 -1.50 -11.15
CA MET A 51 -26.02 -2.16 -11.00
C MET A 51 -26.81 -1.56 -9.83
N ASN A 52 -28.15 -1.56 -9.94
CA ASN A 52 -29.10 -1.17 -8.88
C ASN A 52 -28.91 0.26 -8.32
N MET A 53 -28.39 1.17 -9.13
CA MET A 53 -28.21 2.58 -8.73
C MET A 53 -29.46 3.44 -8.95
N ASP A 54 -29.60 4.47 -8.14
CA ASP A 54 -30.52 5.58 -8.37
C ASP A 54 -29.83 6.63 -9.26
N ALA A 55 -30.04 6.51 -10.58
CA ALA A 55 -29.42 7.40 -11.56
C ALA A 55 -29.65 8.91 -11.33
N PRO A 56 -30.83 9.38 -10.88
CA PRO A 56 -31.07 10.79 -10.61
C PRO A 56 -30.18 11.40 -9.53
N SER A 57 -29.80 10.61 -8.51
CA SER A 57 -28.97 11.07 -7.38
C SER A 57 -27.52 10.61 -7.44
N PHE A 58 -27.12 9.91 -8.49
CA PHE A 58 -25.76 9.39 -8.63
C PHE A 58 -24.71 10.52 -8.70
N GLU A 59 -23.79 10.49 -7.75
CA GLU A 59 -22.73 11.46 -7.52
C GLU A 59 -21.37 10.76 -7.51
N ILE A 60 -20.46 11.20 -8.36
CA ILE A 60 -19.06 10.73 -8.36
C ILE A 60 -18.30 11.55 -7.33
N LEU A 61 -17.76 10.90 -6.30
CA LEU A 61 -17.01 11.57 -5.23
C LEU A 61 -15.54 11.74 -5.60
N ASN A 62 -14.93 10.70 -6.16
CA ASN A 62 -13.58 10.73 -6.74
C ASN A 62 -13.39 9.56 -7.73
N ARG A 63 -12.15 9.22 -8.08
CA ARG A 63 -11.88 8.09 -9.00
C ARG A 63 -12.25 6.72 -8.42
N GLY A 64 -12.18 6.54 -7.11
CA GLY A 64 -12.48 5.28 -6.45
C GLY A 64 -13.93 5.14 -6.03
N TYR A 65 -14.55 6.22 -5.55
CA TYR A 65 -15.86 6.20 -4.93
C TYR A 65 -16.90 7.05 -5.66
N ALA A 66 -18.13 6.53 -5.69
CA ALA A 66 -19.34 7.24 -6.03
C ALA A 66 -20.46 6.87 -5.04
N LYS A 67 -21.56 7.60 -5.04
CA LYS A 67 -22.74 7.27 -4.23
C LYS A 67 -24.01 7.70 -4.92
N ASP A 68 -25.12 7.14 -4.49
CA ASP A 68 -26.46 7.69 -4.73
C ASP A 68 -27.20 7.78 -3.39
N VAL A 69 -28.51 8.05 -3.40
CA VAL A 69 -29.29 8.14 -2.16
C VAL A 69 -29.47 6.80 -1.43
N LEU A 70 -29.17 5.66 -2.06
CA LEU A 70 -29.38 4.31 -1.54
C LEU A 70 -28.06 3.60 -1.20
N HIS A 71 -27.00 3.82 -1.97
CA HIS A 71 -25.76 3.05 -1.90
C HIS A 71 -24.52 3.92 -2.07
N VAL A 72 -23.42 3.43 -1.49
CA VAL A 72 -22.06 3.86 -1.82
C VAL A 72 -21.44 2.81 -2.73
N TYR A 73 -20.62 3.24 -3.68
CA TYR A 73 -19.94 2.41 -4.65
C TYR A 73 -18.44 2.62 -4.56
N TYR A 74 -17.68 1.53 -4.62
CA TYR A 74 -16.26 1.53 -4.92
C TYR A 74 -16.08 0.88 -6.29
N HIS A 75 -15.66 1.67 -7.27
CA HIS A 75 -15.74 1.35 -8.69
C HIS A 75 -17.18 0.91 -9.05
N GLU A 76 -17.36 -0.24 -9.72
CA GLU A 76 -18.67 -0.79 -10.07
C GLU A 76 -19.41 -1.48 -8.90
N MET A 77 -18.73 -1.75 -7.79
CA MET A 77 -19.24 -2.57 -6.70
C MET A 77 -19.86 -1.73 -5.59
N THR A 78 -20.98 -2.18 -5.04
CA THR A 78 -21.58 -1.58 -3.83
C THR A 78 -20.68 -1.84 -2.61
N VAL A 79 -20.46 -0.81 -1.79
CA VAL A 79 -19.76 -0.89 -0.51
C VAL A 79 -20.75 -1.37 0.55
N GLU A 80 -20.58 -2.60 1.01
CA GLU A 80 -21.50 -3.22 1.97
C GLU A 80 -21.50 -2.47 3.32
N GLY A 81 -22.69 -2.15 3.81
CA GLY A 81 -22.89 -1.51 5.10
C GLY A 81 -22.54 -0.02 5.18
N ALA A 82 -22.10 0.60 4.08
CA ALA A 82 -21.81 2.03 4.03
C ALA A 82 -23.10 2.87 3.99
N ASP A 83 -23.12 3.95 4.78
CA ASP A 83 -24.20 4.93 4.79
C ASP A 83 -23.94 6.06 3.77
N PRO A 84 -24.69 6.14 2.66
CA PRO A 84 -24.49 7.19 1.65
C PRO A 84 -24.74 8.61 2.19
N GLY A 85 -25.60 8.74 3.21
CA GLY A 85 -25.96 10.01 3.81
C GLY A 85 -24.80 10.69 4.51
N SER A 86 -23.91 9.90 5.12
CA SER A 86 -22.74 10.40 5.85
C SER A 86 -21.39 10.05 5.23
N PHE A 87 -21.38 9.30 4.11
CA PHE A 87 -20.14 8.88 3.46
C PHE A 87 -19.30 10.05 2.92
N VAL A 88 -18.01 9.98 3.21
CA VAL A 88 -16.95 10.88 2.76
C VAL A 88 -15.82 10.06 2.16
N ALA A 89 -15.50 10.31 0.89
CA ALA A 89 -14.33 9.74 0.25
C ALA A 89 -13.07 10.52 0.68
N LEU A 90 -12.12 9.84 1.33
CA LEU A 90 -10.89 10.45 1.87
C LEU A 90 -9.75 10.40 0.84
N SER A 91 -9.69 9.32 0.06
CA SER A 91 -8.78 9.14 -1.07
C SER A 91 -9.41 8.21 -2.11
N GLU A 92 -8.68 7.85 -3.16
CA GLU A 92 -9.15 6.87 -4.13
C GLU A 92 -9.32 5.49 -3.53
N LEU A 93 -8.61 5.15 -2.44
CA LEU A 93 -8.73 3.86 -1.77
C LEU A 93 -9.50 3.95 -0.46
N HIS A 94 -9.44 5.07 0.25
CA HIS A 94 -10.06 5.21 1.57
C HIS A 94 -11.35 6.05 1.55
N GLY A 95 -12.36 5.59 2.26
CA GLY A 95 -13.57 6.34 2.56
C GLY A 95 -14.03 6.09 3.99
N LYS A 96 -14.95 6.89 4.50
CA LYS A 96 -15.57 6.66 5.81
C LYS A 96 -16.99 7.20 5.84
N ASP A 97 -17.81 6.64 6.68
CA ASP A 97 -19.08 7.23 7.11
C ASP A 97 -19.04 7.50 8.62
N GLN A 98 -20.19 7.75 9.25
CA GLN A 98 -20.25 7.99 10.69
C GLN A 98 -19.92 6.76 11.55
N ALA A 99 -20.03 5.55 11.01
CA ALA A 99 -19.90 4.31 11.75
C ALA A 99 -18.63 3.52 11.40
N GLN A 100 -18.12 3.63 10.17
CA GLN A 100 -17.06 2.77 9.66
C GLN A 100 -16.06 3.52 8.77
N VAL A 101 -14.85 2.97 8.69
CA VAL A 101 -13.83 3.35 7.71
C VAL A 101 -13.69 2.21 6.70
N TYR A 102 -13.40 2.55 5.45
CA TYR A 102 -13.32 1.61 4.33
C TYR A 102 -12.00 1.77 3.58
N TYR A 103 -11.44 0.65 3.13
CA TYR A 103 -10.34 0.57 2.17
C TYR A 103 -10.77 -0.27 0.97
N ALA A 104 -10.69 0.31 -0.23
CA ALA A 104 -11.13 -0.29 -1.49
C ALA A 104 -12.53 -0.93 -1.41
N GLY A 105 -13.48 -0.21 -0.79
CA GLY A 105 -14.85 -0.67 -0.60
C GLY A 105 -15.05 -1.74 0.47
N GLN A 106 -14.02 -2.10 1.24
CA GLN A 106 -14.12 -3.06 2.35
C GLN A 106 -13.97 -2.33 3.68
N ALA A 107 -14.82 -2.63 4.65
CA ALA A 107 -14.70 -2.08 6.01
C ALA A 107 -13.36 -2.46 6.63
N ILE A 108 -12.74 -1.52 7.35
CA ILE A 108 -11.53 -1.73 8.14
C ILE A 108 -11.98 -2.07 9.58
N PRO A 109 -11.83 -3.33 10.04
CA PRO A 109 -12.32 -3.73 11.34
C PRO A 109 -11.67 -2.93 12.48
N GLY A 110 -12.49 -2.41 13.38
CA GLY A 110 -12.03 -1.70 14.58
C GLY A 110 -11.54 -0.27 14.35
N ALA A 111 -11.51 0.23 13.12
CA ALA A 111 -11.15 1.62 12.84
C ALA A 111 -12.24 2.59 13.32
N ASP A 112 -11.84 3.61 14.07
CA ASP A 112 -12.70 4.68 14.55
C ASP A 112 -12.80 5.81 13.51
N PRO A 113 -13.94 5.96 12.81
CA PRO A 113 -14.09 7.01 11.79
C PRO A 113 -13.96 8.43 12.35
N ALA A 114 -14.18 8.66 13.65
CA ALA A 114 -14.08 9.99 14.25
C ALA A 114 -12.63 10.47 14.35
N SER A 115 -11.71 9.57 14.68
CA SER A 115 -10.28 9.89 14.83
C SER A 115 -9.39 9.40 13.68
N PHE A 116 -9.94 8.68 12.69
CA PHE A 116 -9.20 8.17 11.55
C PHE A 116 -8.59 9.27 10.67
N THR A 117 -7.30 9.11 10.37
CA THR A 117 -6.49 9.97 9.51
C THR A 117 -5.69 9.13 8.52
N LEU A 118 -5.52 9.66 7.31
CA LEU A 118 -4.67 9.03 6.30
C LEU A 118 -3.20 9.37 6.58
N ILE A 119 -2.36 8.35 6.49
CA ILE A 119 -0.91 8.51 6.47
C ILE A 119 -0.46 8.60 5.00
N ASP A 120 -0.89 7.65 4.17
CA ASP A 120 -0.71 7.67 2.72
C ASP A 120 -1.87 6.94 1.98
N LEU A 121 -1.63 6.47 0.76
CA LEU A 121 -2.63 5.74 -0.02
C LEU A 121 -3.03 4.39 0.57
N GLN A 122 -2.10 3.69 1.23
CA GLN A 122 -2.30 2.35 1.78
C GLN A 122 -2.36 2.34 3.31
N TRP A 123 -1.94 3.41 3.97
CA TRP A 123 -1.82 3.49 5.41
C TRP A 123 -2.75 4.54 6.01
N GLY A 124 -3.37 4.17 7.12
CA GLY A 124 -4.13 5.08 7.97
C GLY A 124 -3.87 4.79 9.44
N LYS A 125 -4.31 5.69 10.30
CA LYS A 125 -4.30 5.50 11.75
C LYS A 125 -5.46 6.21 12.41
N ASP A 126 -5.82 5.75 13.58
CA ASP A 126 -6.71 6.46 14.48
C ASP A 126 -6.06 6.60 15.87
N ALA A 127 -6.85 6.88 16.90
CA ALA A 127 -6.34 7.02 18.26
C ALA A 127 -5.90 5.68 18.91
N GLN A 128 -6.31 4.54 18.37
CA GLN A 128 -6.15 3.21 18.97
C GLN A 128 -5.21 2.30 18.18
N ASP A 129 -5.12 2.44 16.86
CA ASP A 129 -4.26 1.58 16.03
C ASP A 129 -3.77 2.26 14.74
N VAL A 130 -2.89 1.55 14.04
CA VAL A 130 -2.44 1.81 12.68
C VAL A 130 -3.04 0.74 11.77
N TYR A 131 -3.32 1.09 10.52
CA TYR A 131 -3.96 0.22 9.55
C TYR A 131 -3.13 0.18 8.28
N PHE A 132 -2.92 -1.03 7.77
CA PHE A 132 -2.36 -1.25 6.44
C PHE A 132 -3.44 -1.86 5.56
N GLN A 133 -3.88 -1.10 4.56
CA GLN A 133 -5.00 -1.43 3.71
C GLN A 133 -6.28 -1.61 4.55
N ASN A 134 -6.98 -2.73 4.42
CA ASN A 134 -8.16 -3.07 5.20
C ASN A 134 -7.85 -3.83 6.50
N ARG A 135 -6.59 -3.86 6.96
CA ARG A 135 -6.17 -4.66 8.12
C ARG A 135 -5.68 -3.79 9.27
N PRO A 136 -6.19 -3.98 10.50
CA PRO A 136 -5.54 -3.43 11.70
C PRO A 136 -4.16 -4.04 11.85
N LEU A 137 -3.22 -3.24 12.34
CA LEU A 137 -1.84 -3.65 12.55
C LEU A 137 -1.65 -4.32 13.92
N GLU A 138 -2.55 -4.03 14.88
CA GLU A 138 -2.39 -4.37 16.29
C GLU A 138 -1.05 -3.85 16.83
N ALA A 139 -0.82 -2.56 16.57
CA ALA A 139 0.40 -1.90 16.98
C ALA A 139 0.56 -1.93 18.51
N CYS A 140 1.78 -2.21 18.98
CA CYS A 140 2.07 -2.28 20.41
C CYS A 140 2.03 -0.91 21.07
N ASP A 141 2.51 0.10 20.35
CA ASP A 141 2.42 1.50 20.75
C ASP A 141 2.14 2.41 19.54
N PRO A 142 0.86 2.57 19.14
CA PRO A 142 0.47 3.40 18.00
C PRO A 142 0.90 4.87 18.10
N ALA A 143 1.20 5.36 19.31
CA ALA A 143 1.62 6.73 19.54
C ALA A 143 3.08 6.97 19.12
N THR A 144 3.93 5.94 19.19
CA THR A 144 5.35 5.99 18.82
C THR A 144 5.64 5.34 17.46
N PHE A 145 4.61 4.89 16.75
CA PHE A 145 4.73 4.26 15.44
C PHE A 145 5.39 5.17 14.39
N VAL A 146 6.41 4.64 13.73
CA VAL A 146 7.18 5.32 12.68
C VAL A 146 7.50 4.40 11.51
N PHE A 147 7.52 4.99 10.32
CA PHE A 147 8.03 4.34 9.11
C PHE A 147 9.55 4.45 9.10
N LEU A 148 10.20 3.34 8.74
CA LEU A 148 11.62 3.27 8.45
C LEU A 148 11.80 3.18 6.92
N ALA A 149 13.00 2.83 6.47
CA ALA A 149 13.26 2.62 5.05
C ALA A 149 12.69 1.26 4.56
N GLU A 150 12.49 1.11 3.25
CA GLU A 150 12.27 -0.18 2.57
C GLU A 150 11.09 -1.03 3.14
N ASP A 151 9.93 -0.39 3.38
CA ASP A 151 8.72 -1.02 3.94
C ASP A 151 8.86 -1.66 5.33
N TRP A 152 9.85 -1.23 6.10
CA TRP A 152 9.94 -1.54 7.53
C TRP A 152 9.27 -0.45 8.37
N GLN A 153 8.67 -0.85 9.49
CA GLN A 153 8.09 0.06 10.47
C GLN A 153 8.45 -0.41 11.88
N ARG A 154 8.33 0.48 12.86
CA ARG A 154 8.43 0.12 14.28
C ARG A 154 7.60 1.05 15.12
N ASP A 155 7.29 0.62 16.32
CA ASP A 155 7.00 1.48 17.45
C ASP A 155 8.08 1.26 18.52
N ASP A 156 7.90 1.78 19.73
CA ASP A 156 8.90 1.61 20.80
C ASP A 156 8.88 0.23 21.48
N GLN A 157 7.96 -0.66 21.10
CA GLN A 157 7.86 -2.01 21.64
C GLN A 157 8.03 -3.11 20.59
N CYS A 158 7.59 -2.86 19.36
CA CYS A 158 7.46 -3.86 18.31
C CYS A 158 7.97 -3.33 16.96
N ALA A 159 8.34 -4.25 16.08
CA ALA A 159 8.71 -3.95 14.70
C ALA A 159 7.79 -4.66 13.70
N TYR A 160 7.68 -4.10 12.51
CA TYR A 160 6.78 -4.55 11.45
C TYR A 160 7.48 -4.50 10.09
N ARG A 161 7.01 -5.33 9.18
CA ARG A 161 7.37 -5.26 7.76
C ARG A 161 6.13 -5.41 6.91
N GLN A 162 5.90 -4.48 5.98
CA GLN A 162 4.73 -4.47 5.11
C GLN A 162 3.41 -4.65 5.89
N GLY A 163 3.30 -3.97 7.03
CA GLY A 163 2.12 -4.07 7.89
C GLY A 163 1.92 -5.44 8.54
N LYS A 164 2.98 -6.22 8.72
CA LYS A 164 2.97 -7.47 9.48
C LYS A 164 3.94 -7.37 10.65
N LYS A 165 3.44 -7.60 11.86
CA LYS A 165 4.22 -7.63 13.09
C LYS A 165 5.27 -8.75 13.05
N LEU A 166 6.49 -8.41 13.44
CA LEU A 166 7.58 -9.37 13.56
C LEU A 166 7.45 -10.15 14.88
N PRO A 167 7.83 -11.44 14.90
CA PRO A 167 7.90 -12.21 16.13
C PRO A 167 9.05 -11.73 17.01
N ASP A 168 8.78 -11.54 18.30
CA ASP A 168 9.75 -11.24 19.35
C ASP A 168 10.70 -10.06 19.06
N ALA A 169 10.24 -9.09 18.27
CA ALA A 169 11.01 -7.92 17.91
C ALA A 169 11.00 -6.87 19.02
N ASP A 170 12.17 -6.33 19.34
CA ASP A 170 12.34 -5.16 20.20
C ASP A 170 12.30 -3.89 19.35
N GLY A 171 11.14 -3.24 19.34
CA GLY A 171 10.92 -2.00 18.59
C GLY A 171 11.90 -0.88 18.95
N ALA A 172 12.26 -0.71 20.22
CA ALA A 172 13.13 0.38 20.65
C ALA A 172 14.56 0.30 20.06
N SER A 173 15.05 -0.91 19.79
CA SER A 173 16.39 -1.12 19.22
C SER A 173 16.39 -1.53 17.74
N PHE A 174 15.22 -1.63 17.12
CA PHE A 174 15.10 -2.09 15.74
C PHE A 174 15.74 -1.12 14.74
N VAL A 175 16.63 -1.65 13.91
CA VAL A 175 17.30 -0.93 12.82
C VAL A 175 17.14 -1.69 11.50
N VAL A 176 16.91 -0.92 10.43
CA VAL A 176 16.89 -1.44 9.06
C VAL A 176 18.31 -1.44 8.51
N LEU A 177 18.75 -2.57 7.96
CA LEU A 177 20.01 -2.65 7.24
C LEU A 177 19.79 -2.38 5.75
N ASN A 178 18.80 -3.04 5.15
CA ASN A 178 18.32 -2.81 3.79
C ASN A 178 16.92 -3.45 3.59
N TYR A 179 16.44 -3.50 2.35
CA TYR A 179 15.21 -4.21 1.99
C TYR A 179 15.15 -5.66 2.51
N TRP A 180 16.30 -6.34 2.53
CA TRP A 180 16.41 -7.76 2.84
C TRP A 180 16.53 -8.08 4.32
N PHE A 181 17.04 -7.13 5.11
CA PHE A 181 17.43 -7.38 6.49
C PHE A 181 17.09 -6.21 7.41
N GLY A 182 16.51 -6.56 8.55
CA GLY A 182 16.41 -5.71 9.74
C GLY A 182 16.98 -6.46 10.95
N LYS A 183 17.30 -5.75 12.02
CA LYS A 183 17.72 -6.40 13.27
C LYS A 183 17.38 -5.52 14.47
N ASP A 184 17.24 -6.13 15.62
CA ASP A 184 17.25 -5.43 16.90
C ASP A 184 18.48 -5.89 17.72
N ASN A 185 18.44 -5.74 19.04
CA ASN A 185 19.53 -6.20 19.92
C ASN A 185 19.54 -7.72 20.18
N HIS A 186 18.48 -8.43 19.83
CA HIS A 186 18.22 -9.83 20.19
C HIS A 186 18.16 -10.74 18.95
N HIS A 187 17.60 -10.24 17.85
CA HIS A 187 17.31 -11.00 16.64
C HIS A 187 17.73 -10.25 15.37
N ALA A 188 18.09 -11.02 14.33
CA ALA A 188 18.16 -10.55 12.96
C ALA A 188 16.97 -11.11 12.19
N TYR A 189 16.41 -10.31 11.29
CA TYR A 189 15.19 -10.60 10.56
C TYR A 189 15.41 -10.55 9.06
N SER A 190 14.78 -11.47 8.35
CA SER A 190 14.74 -11.48 6.89
C SER A 190 13.62 -10.57 6.37
N HIS A 191 13.63 -10.33 5.05
CA HIS A 191 12.54 -9.66 4.36
C HIS A 191 11.19 -10.37 4.48
N LEU A 192 11.14 -11.64 4.89
CA LEU A 192 9.86 -12.31 5.15
C LEU A 192 9.29 -11.96 6.53
N GLY A 193 10.00 -11.13 7.31
CA GLY A 193 9.67 -10.81 8.69
C GLY A 193 9.92 -11.98 9.65
N THR A 194 10.76 -12.94 9.25
CA THR A 194 11.13 -14.12 10.05
C THR A 194 12.47 -13.91 10.73
N ILE A 195 12.64 -14.49 11.92
CA ILE A 195 13.92 -14.54 12.63
C ILE A 195 14.89 -15.41 11.82
N ILE A 196 16.13 -14.95 11.68
CA ILE A 196 17.23 -15.71 11.07
C ILE A 196 17.89 -16.53 12.16
N ASP A 197 17.57 -17.82 12.19
CA ASP A 197 18.02 -18.73 13.25
C ASP A 197 19.55 -18.83 13.34
N GLY A 198 20.06 -18.67 14.56
CA GLY A 198 21.49 -18.81 14.87
C GLY A 198 22.37 -17.66 14.38
N ALA A 199 21.79 -16.54 13.95
CA ALA A 199 22.51 -15.31 13.67
C ALA A 199 23.15 -14.71 14.92
N ASP A 200 24.42 -14.31 14.82
CA ASP A 200 25.07 -13.50 15.84
C ASP A 200 24.75 -12.02 15.61
N VAL A 201 23.67 -11.56 16.25
CA VAL A 201 23.08 -10.23 16.02
C VAL A 201 24.01 -9.07 16.33
N THR A 202 24.97 -9.28 17.23
CA THR A 202 26.00 -8.28 17.57
C THR A 202 26.93 -8.02 16.39
N THR A 203 27.26 -9.05 15.60
CA THR A 203 28.19 -8.94 14.45
C THR A 203 27.48 -9.01 13.10
N PHE A 204 26.17 -9.24 13.09
CA PHE A 204 25.34 -9.32 11.89
C PHE A 204 25.32 -7.98 11.14
N LYS A 205 25.78 -8.00 9.88
CA LYS A 205 25.90 -6.83 9.01
C LYS A 205 25.74 -7.24 7.55
N LEU A 206 25.47 -6.26 6.70
CA LEU A 206 25.48 -6.48 5.25
C LEU A 206 26.88 -6.83 4.77
N ARG A 207 26.97 -7.82 3.88
CA ARG A 207 28.23 -8.18 3.25
C ARG A 207 28.56 -7.15 2.17
N GLN A 208 29.79 -6.64 2.18
CA GLN A 208 30.28 -5.69 1.19
C GLN A 208 30.45 -6.37 -0.18
N GLY A 209 30.08 -5.68 -1.26
CA GLY A 209 30.23 -6.18 -2.64
C GLY A 209 28.93 -6.13 -3.44
N ILE A 210 28.83 -6.97 -4.48
CA ILE A 210 27.71 -6.96 -5.45
C ILE A 210 26.45 -7.64 -4.86
N CYS A 211 26.60 -8.48 -3.83
CA CYS A 211 25.48 -9.22 -3.29
C CYS A 211 24.64 -8.38 -2.31
N VAL A 212 23.66 -7.64 -2.82
CA VAL A 212 22.73 -6.84 -2.02
C VAL A 212 21.78 -7.67 -1.13
N VAL A 213 21.65 -8.97 -1.43
CA VAL A 213 20.86 -9.94 -0.66
C VAL A 213 21.69 -10.70 0.38
N CYS A 214 22.96 -10.34 0.56
CA CYS A 214 23.87 -11.08 1.43
C CYS A 214 24.16 -10.33 2.73
N ALA A 215 24.18 -11.09 3.82
CA ALA A 215 24.64 -10.64 5.12
C ALA A 215 25.73 -11.60 5.64
N GLU A 216 26.46 -11.17 6.65
CA GLU A 216 27.43 -11.99 7.37
C GLU A 216 27.43 -11.63 8.85
N ASP A 217 27.81 -12.60 9.66
CA ASP A 217 28.19 -12.40 11.05
C ASP A 217 29.54 -13.10 11.33
N LYS A 218 30.00 -13.09 12.57
CA LYS A 218 31.30 -13.69 12.93
C LYS A 218 31.35 -15.22 12.74
N ASN A 219 30.21 -15.88 12.64
CA ASN A 219 30.09 -17.33 12.56
C ASN A 219 29.88 -17.81 11.11
N ARG A 220 29.10 -17.08 10.30
CA ARG A 220 28.70 -17.54 8.95
C ARG A 220 28.21 -16.41 8.04
N CYS A 221 27.90 -16.77 6.80
CA CYS A 221 27.32 -15.89 5.81
C CYS A 221 25.91 -16.33 5.40
N TYR A 222 25.14 -15.38 4.89
CA TYR A 222 23.73 -15.54 4.56
C TYR A 222 23.46 -15.05 3.14
N ARG A 223 22.55 -15.72 2.43
CA ARG A 223 21.92 -15.22 1.21
C ARG A 223 20.41 -15.28 1.44
N TYR A 224 19.77 -14.12 1.43
CA TYR A 224 18.45 -13.97 2.06
C TYR A 224 18.55 -14.46 3.52
N GLU A 225 17.63 -15.27 4.00
CA GLU A 225 17.65 -15.88 5.32
C GLU A 225 18.56 -17.13 5.44
N GLU A 226 19.01 -17.71 4.33
CA GLU A 226 19.65 -19.01 4.35
C GLU A 226 21.15 -18.93 4.67
N PRO A 227 21.66 -19.73 5.63
CA PRO A 227 23.09 -19.89 5.84
C PRO A 227 23.78 -20.52 4.64
N VAL A 228 24.88 -19.92 4.19
CA VAL A 228 25.68 -20.39 3.05
C VAL A 228 27.18 -20.34 3.36
N ALA A 229 27.97 -21.12 2.63
CA ALA A 229 29.43 -21.03 2.70
C ALA A 229 29.88 -19.64 2.25
N CYS A 230 30.72 -18.96 3.02
CA CYS A 230 31.13 -17.59 2.73
C CYS A 230 31.89 -17.48 1.40
N GLU A 231 32.52 -18.56 0.93
CA GLU A 231 33.24 -18.63 -0.33
C GLU A 231 32.31 -18.71 -1.55
N SER A 232 31.05 -19.13 -1.38
CA SER A 232 30.06 -19.19 -2.47
C SER A 232 29.38 -17.85 -2.77
N LEU A 233 29.73 -16.81 -2.01
CA LEU A 233 29.20 -15.44 -2.14
C LEU A 233 30.17 -14.50 -2.86
N LYS A 234 31.15 -15.04 -3.60
CA LYS A 234 32.06 -14.27 -4.46
C LYS A 234 31.36 -13.67 -5.67
#